data_AF-A0AAV8XVX3-F1
#
_entry.id   AF-A0AAV8XVX3-F1
#
_cell.length_a   1.000
_cell.length_b   1.000
_cell.length_c   1.000
_cell.angle_alpha   90.00
_cell.angle_beta   90.00
_cell.angle_gamma   90.00
#
_symmetry.space_group_name_H-M   'P 1'
#
loop_
_entity.id
_entity.type
_entity.pdbx_description
1 polymer ?
#
loop_
_entity_poly.entity_id
_entity_poly.type
_entity_poly.pdbx_seq_one_letter_code
_entity_poly.pdbx_strand_id
1 'polypeptide(L)'
;MTSQNIIAVDSTHGLNSYDFELSTVLIVDDWGEDFPDACLLLTNRQDSVIFENCFDAIKSKLGLLKPKTFMSDITNVFYKAWFRVMGLVPNQLFCAWHIDRAWQTNLSKITDSEK
;
A
#
# COMPACT_ATOMS: atom_id res chain seq x y z
N MET A 1 20.86 -8.68 -13.15
CA MET A 1 19.50 -8.30 -13.56
C MET A 1 18.57 -8.48 -12.36
N THR A 2 18.58 -7.52 -11.45
CA THR A 2 17.67 -7.51 -10.30
C THR A 2 16.41 -6.76 -10.71
N SER A 3 15.45 -7.46 -11.29
CA SER A 3 14.08 -6.95 -11.37
C SER A 3 13.64 -6.61 -9.95
N GLN A 4 13.47 -5.33 -9.65
CA GLN A 4 12.87 -4.91 -8.40
C GLN A 4 11.35 -5.05 -8.57
N ASN A 5 10.86 -6.30 -8.46
CA ASN A 5 9.42 -6.59 -8.48
C ASN A 5 8.78 -6.00 -7.21
N ILE A 6 8.47 -4.71 -7.24
CA ILE A 6 7.86 -3.96 -6.14
C ILE A 6 6.42 -3.66 -6.53
N ILE A 7 5.51 -3.95 -5.60
CA ILE A 7 4.13 -3.49 -5.68
C ILE A 7 3.93 -2.50 -4.55
N ALA A 8 3.45 -1.32 -4.88
CA ALA A 8 3.10 -0.29 -3.93
C ALA A 8 1.60 -0.02 -3.96
N VAL A 9 1.00 0.22 -2.80
CA VAL A 9 -0.42 0.58 -2.68
C VAL A 9 -0.53 1.82 -1.84
N ASP A 10 -1.23 2.82 -2.35
CA ASP A 10 -1.49 4.06 -1.63
C ASP A 10 -2.94 4.49 -1.78
N SER A 11 -3.42 5.35 -0.88
CA SER A 11 -4.77 5.92 -0.93
C SER A 11 -4.75 7.40 -0.65
N THR A 12 -5.61 8.13 -1.35
CA THR A 12 -5.75 9.56 -1.13
C THR A 12 -6.59 9.84 0.12
N HIS A 13 -5.94 10.29 1.18
CA HIS A 13 -6.61 10.60 2.45
C HIS A 13 -7.29 11.97 2.43
N GLY A 14 -8.58 12.02 2.77
CA GLY A 14 -9.28 13.26 3.16
C GLY A 14 -9.54 14.27 2.04
N LEU A 15 -9.78 13.83 0.80
CA LEU A 15 -9.92 14.72 -0.36
C LEU A 15 -11.32 15.34 -0.58
N ASN A 16 -12.40 14.83 0.05
CA ASN A 16 -13.75 15.36 -0.19
C ASN A 16 -14.67 15.26 1.04
N SER A 17 -15.76 16.02 1.02
CA SER A 17 -16.81 16.05 2.06
C SER A 17 -17.67 14.78 2.15
N TYR A 18 -17.37 13.76 1.34
CA TYR A 18 -18.14 12.53 1.20
C TYR A 18 -17.30 11.29 1.56
N ASP A 19 -16.11 11.47 2.12
CA ASP A 19 -15.17 10.44 2.55
C ASP A 19 -14.80 9.40 1.46
N PHE A 20 -14.84 9.78 0.18
CA PHE A 20 -14.31 8.93 -0.89
C PHE A 20 -12.80 9.05 -0.97
N GLU A 21 -12.12 7.91 -1.02
CA GLU A 21 -10.69 7.82 -1.26
C GLU A 21 -10.44 7.08 -2.57
N LEU A 22 -9.41 7.52 -3.27
CA LEU A 22 -8.88 6.84 -4.44
C LEU A 22 -7.67 6.03 -3.99
N SER A 23 -7.82 4.72 -4.00
CA SER A 23 -6.73 3.77 -3.78
C SER A 23 -6.12 3.35 -5.11
N THR A 24 -4.80 3.36 -5.18
CA THR A 24 -4.04 3.03 -6.38
C THR A 24 -3.06 1.89 -6.09
N VAL A 25 -3.00 0.92 -7.00
CA VAL A 25 -1.98 -0.13 -6.99
C VAL A 25 -0.97 0.21 -8.08
N LEU A 26 0.26 0.51 -7.65
CA LEU A 26 1.39 0.88 -8.46
C LEU A 26 2.32 -0.34 -8.61
N ILE A 27 2.77 -0.58 -9.83
CA ILE A 27 3.79 -1.59 -10.12
C ILE A 27 5.03 -0.83 -10.55
N VAL A 28 6.15 -1.11 -9.88
CA VAL A 28 7.45 -0.56 -10.29
C VAL A 28 8.09 -1.57 -11.23
N ASP A 29 8.50 -1.10 -12.39
CA ASP A 29 9.13 -1.93 -13.41
C ASP A 29 10.62 -2.19 -13.13
N ASP A 30 11.27 -2.91 -14.05
CA ASP A 30 12.69 -3.27 -13.94
C ASP A 30 13.65 -2.09 -14.10
N TRP A 31 13.15 -0.96 -14.59
CA TRP A 31 13.89 0.28 -14.79
C TRP A 31 13.65 1.28 -13.65
N GLY A 32 12.79 0.93 -12.69
CA GLY A 32 12.45 1.78 -11.56
C GLY A 32 11.45 2.88 -11.92
N GLU A 33 10.82 2.80 -13.09
CA GLU A 33 9.70 3.66 -13.46
C GLU A 33 8.43 3.09 -12.82
N ASP A 34 7.67 3.97 -12.18
CA ASP A 34 6.38 3.64 -11.58
C ASP A 34 5.26 3.94 -12.55
N PHE A 35 4.49 2.93 -12.89
CA PHE A 35 3.27 3.09 -13.67
C PHE A 35 2.05 2.67 -12.82
N PRO A 36 0.96 3.47 -12.80
CA PRO A 36 -0.28 3.10 -12.15
C PRO A 36 -1.04 2.05 -12.97
N ASP A 37 -0.44 0.88 -13.13
CA ASP A 37 -0.85 -0.10 -14.15
C ASP A 37 -1.91 -1.11 -13.68
N ALA A 38 -2.19 -1.26 -12.39
CA ALA A 38 -2.86 -2.46 -11.88
C ALA A 38 -4.34 -2.30 -11.46
N CYS A 39 -4.69 -1.30 -10.65
CA CYS A 39 -6.07 -1.10 -10.15
C CYS A 39 -6.21 0.32 -9.59
N LEU A 40 -7.26 1.02 -10.02
CA LEU A 40 -7.75 2.26 -9.41
C LEU A 40 -9.10 1.95 -8.76
N LEU A 41 -9.18 2.13 -7.45
CA LEU A 41 -10.39 1.87 -6.68
C LEU A 41 -10.85 3.18 -6.03
N LEU A 42 -12.00 3.68 -6.47
CA LEU A 42 -12.67 4.82 -5.85
C LEU A 42 -13.77 4.30 -4.93
N THR A 43 -13.61 4.47 -3.63
CA THR A 43 -14.54 3.92 -2.63
C THR A 43 -14.61 4.81 -1.39
N ASN A 44 -15.75 4.83 -0.73
CA ASN A 44 -15.90 5.43 0.60
C ASN A 44 -15.75 4.40 1.73
N ARG A 45 -15.29 3.18 1.40
CA ARG A 45 -14.99 2.09 2.34
C ARG A 45 -13.52 1.74 2.29
N GLN A 46 -12.90 1.71 3.47
CA GLN A 46 -11.49 1.37 3.68
C GLN A 46 -11.34 0.08 4.50
N ASP A 47 -12.18 -0.93 4.24
CA ASP A 47 -12.08 -2.22 4.92
C ASP A 47 -11.22 -3.20 4.10
N SER A 48 -10.70 -4.25 4.74
CA SER A 48 -9.88 -5.23 4.03
C SER A 48 -10.69 -6.00 2.98
N VAL A 49 -12.01 -6.07 3.12
CA VAL A 49 -12.91 -6.83 2.23
C VAL A 49 -12.97 -6.19 0.83
N ILE A 50 -13.07 -4.87 0.75
CA ILE A 50 -13.07 -4.15 -0.52
C ILE A 50 -11.72 -4.30 -1.23
N PHE A 51 -10.61 -4.25 -0.50
CA PHE A 51 -9.28 -4.48 -1.08
C PHE A 51 -9.06 -5.94 -1.49
N GLU A 52 -9.58 -6.91 -0.74
CA GLU A 52 -9.60 -8.32 -1.14
C GLU A 52 -10.32 -8.47 -2.49
N ASN A 53 -11.47 -7.81 -2.69
CA ASN A 53 -12.17 -7.82 -3.97
C ASN A 53 -11.38 -7.18 -5.14
N CYS A 54 -10.70 -6.04 -4.95
CA CYS A 54 -9.84 -5.45 -6.00
C CYS A 54 -8.66 -6.39 -6.31
N PHE A 55 -8.01 -6.99 -5.31
CA PHE A 55 -6.93 -7.95 -5.54
C PHE A 55 -7.42 -9.23 -6.21
N ASP A 56 -8.61 -9.73 -5.89
CA ASP A 56 -9.20 -10.88 -6.57
C ASP A 56 -9.51 -10.56 -8.04
N ALA A 57 -9.98 -9.34 -8.33
CA ALA A 57 -10.16 -8.88 -9.71
C ALA A 57 -8.82 -8.84 -10.46
N ILE A 58 -7.74 -8.31 -9.86
CA ILE A 58 -6.40 -8.34 -10.43
C ILE A 58 -5.95 -9.79 -10.68
N LYS A 59 -6.10 -10.66 -9.68
CA LYS A 59 -5.73 -12.08 -9.75
C LYS A 59 -6.47 -12.82 -10.86
N SER A 60 -7.74 -12.48 -11.11
CA SER A 60 -8.52 -13.06 -12.20
C SER A 60 -8.00 -12.71 -13.60
N LYS A 61 -7.32 -11.56 -13.74
CA LYS A 61 -6.81 -11.06 -15.02
C LYS A 61 -5.34 -11.39 -15.24
N LEU A 62 -4.51 -11.22 -14.22
CA LEU A 62 -3.05 -11.37 -14.32
C LEU A 62 -2.51 -12.66 -13.67
N GLY A 63 -3.36 -13.39 -12.95
CA GLY A 63 -2.95 -14.53 -12.15
C GLY A 63 -2.31 -14.12 -10.82
N LEU A 64 -1.58 -15.05 -10.22
CA LEU A 64 -0.96 -14.84 -8.91
C LEU A 64 0.33 -14.03 -9.04
N LEU A 65 0.31 -12.79 -8.56
CA LEU A 65 1.48 -11.91 -8.52
C LEU A 65 2.38 -12.29 -7.33
N LYS A 66 3.69 -12.44 -7.59
CA LYS A 66 4.70 -12.76 -6.57
C LYS A 66 5.79 -11.68 -6.54
N PRO A 67 5.49 -10.48 -6.02
CA PRO A 67 6.51 -9.44 -5.86
C PRO A 67 7.55 -9.88 -4.83
N LYS A 68 8.75 -9.30 -4.90
CA LYS A 68 9.76 -9.44 -3.85
C LYS A 68 9.45 -8.51 -2.68
N THR A 69 8.84 -7.38 -2.98
CA THR A 69 8.55 -6.32 -2.01
C THR A 69 7.13 -5.81 -2.21
N PHE A 70 6.41 -5.68 -1.10
CA PHE A 70 5.11 -5.04 -1.04
C PHE A 70 5.23 -3.82 -0.13
N MET A 71 4.92 -2.65 -0.66
CA MET A 71 4.92 -1.39 0.08
C MET A 71 3.50 -0.88 0.23
N SER A 72 3.11 -0.46 1.43
CA SER A 72 1.82 0.20 1.65
C SER A 72 1.93 1.33 2.67
N ASP A 73 0.85 2.06 2.86
CA ASP A 73 0.67 2.92 4.04
C ASP A 73 0.87 2.11 5.35
N ILE A 74 1.01 2.82 6.47
CA ILE A 74 1.16 2.29 7.83
C ILE A 74 -0.08 1.55 8.35
N THR A 75 -1.21 1.62 7.61
CA THR A 75 -2.39 0.83 7.93
C THR A 75 -2.21 -0.63 7.50
N ASN A 76 -2.66 -1.57 8.33
CA ASN A 76 -2.51 -3.00 8.02
C ASN A 76 -3.60 -3.51 7.04
N VAL A 77 -4.47 -2.64 6.53
CA VAL A 77 -5.62 -3.03 5.70
C VAL A 77 -5.15 -3.59 4.36
N PHE A 78 -4.22 -2.91 3.70
CA PHE A 78 -3.72 -3.28 2.37
C PHE A 78 -2.97 -4.61 2.39
N TYR A 79 -1.98 -4.75 3.28
CA TYR A 79 -1.17 -5.97 3.33
C TYR A 79 -1.99 -7.18 3.78
N LYS A 80 -2.93 -7.01 4.72
CA LYS A 80 -3.81 -8.10 5.14
C LYS A 80 -4.68 -8.61 3.99
N ALA A 81 -5.23 -7.69 3.19
CA ALA A 81 -6.01 -8.04 2.01
C ALA A 81 -5.14 -8.75 0.94
N TRP A 82 -3.95 -8.20 0.67
CA TRP A 82 -2.97 -8.81 -0.23
C TRP A 82 -2.60 -10.23 0.20
N PHE A 83 -2.25 -10.42 1.48
CA PHE A 83 -1.85 -11.71 2.03
C PHE A 83 -2.94 -12.78 1.87
N ARG A 84 -4.22 -12.41 2.03
CA ARG A 84 -5.35 -13.32 1.84
C ARG A 84 -5.54 -13.76 0.39
N VAL A 85 -5.33 -12.87 -0.56
CA VAL A 85 -5.60 -13.12 -1.98
C VAL A 85 -4.38 -13.67 -2.73
N MET A 86 -3.23 -13.07 -2.52
CA MET A 86 -1.97 -13.30 -3.24
C MET A 86 -0.94 -14.09 -2.44
N GLY A 87 -0.99 -14.02 -1.10
CA GLY A 87 -0.10 -14.76 -0.20
C GLY A 87 1.07 -13.94 0.36
N LEU A 88 2.02 -14.66 0.97
CA LEU A 88 3.19 -14.07 1.63
C LEU A 88 4.13 -13.37 0.64
N VAL A 89 4.65 -12.21 1.04
CA VAL A 89 5.70 -11.48 0.32
C VAL A 89 6.97 -11.46 1.17
N PRO A 90 8.18 -11.64 0.58
CA PRO A 90 9.42 -11.67 1.35
C PRO A 90 9.69 -10.39 2.13
N ASN A 91 9.46 -9.23 1.52
CA ASN A 91 9.66 -7.92 2.14
C ASN A 91 8.33 -7.16 2.20
N GLN A 92 7.86 -6.87 3.41
CA GLN A 92 6.77 -5.94 3.65
C GLN A 92 7.36 -4.62 4.15
N LEU A 93 7.16 -3.54 3.40
CA LEU A 93 7.67 -2.20 3.74
C LEU A 93 6.51 -1.23 3.97
N PHE A 94 6.75 -0.24 4.83
CA PHE A 94 5.88 0.92 4.94
C PHE A 94 6.35 2.03 4.00
N CYS A 95 5.38 2.81 3.51
CA CYS A 95 5.64 4.00 2.71
C CYS A 95 6.48 4.99 3.51
N ALA A 96 7.64 5.37 2.96
CA ALA A 96 8.59 6.25 3.63
C ALA A 96 7.97 7.60 4.00
N TRP A 97 7.09 8.15 3.14
CA TRP A 97 6.40 9.40 3.41
C TRP A 97 5.50 9.33 4.65
N HIS A 98 4.72 8.24 4.78
CA HIS A 98 3.85 8.04 5.94
C HIS A 98 4.65 7.84 7.23
N ILE A 99 5.80 7.15 7.15
CA ILE A 99 6.73 7.01 8.28
C ILE A 99 7.32 8.36 8.69
N ASP A 100 7.85 9.14 7.74
CA ASP A 100 8.42 10.46 8.01
C ASP A 100 7.38 11.40 8.62
N ARG A 101 6.17 11.44 8.05
CA ARG A 101 5.05 12.22 8.61
C ARG A 101 4.69 11.80 10.04
N ALA A 102 4.65 10.49 10.31
CA ALA A 102 4.39 9.97 11.64
C ALA A 102 5.51 10.37 12.62
N TRP A 103 6.78 10.29 12.22
CA TRP A 103 7.90 10.73 13.04
C TRP A 103 7.83 12.22 13.35
N GLN A 104 7.65 13.08 12.34
CA GLN A 104 7.53 14.53 12.53
C GLN A 104 6.38 14.89 13.47
N THR A 105 5.24 14.21 13.37
CA THR A 105 4.07 14.45 14.21
C THR A 105 4.27 14.00 15.67
N ASN A 106 5.07 12.96 15.89
CA ASN A 106 5.28 12.36 17.21
C ASN A 106 6.60 12.74 17.88
N LEU A 107 7.49 13.46 17.19
CA LEU A 107 8.83 13.82 17.69
C LEU A 107 8.76 14.55 19.04
N SER A 108 7.80 15.45 19.21
CA SER A 108 7.58 16.21 20.45
C SER A 108 7.11 15.37 21.64
N LYS A 109 6.67 14.13 21.41
CA LYS A 109 6.27 13.18 22.47
C LYS A 109 7.46 12.45 23.07
N ILE A 110 8.62 12.50 22.41
CA ILE A 110 9.85 11.90 22.92
C ILE A 110 10.43 12.87 23.96
N THR A 111 10.05 12.67 25.21
CA THR A 111 10.65 13.36 26.35
C THR A 111 11.76 12.50 26.92
N ASP A 112 12.93 13.09 27.11
CA ASP A 112 14.01 12.42 27.83
C ASP A 112 13.59 12.18 29.28
N SER A 113 13.68 10.93 29.74
CA SER A 113 13.38 10.56 31.13
C SER A 113 14.51 10.90 32.09
N GLU A 114 15.67 11.34 31.58
CA GLU A 114 16.80 11.80 32.39
C GLU A 114 16.80 13.33 32.53
N LYS A 115 15.99 13.83 33.46
CA LYS A 115 16.19 15.13 34.12
C LYS A 115 15.84 15.05 35.60
#